data_AF-A0A0R2FRM9-F1
#
_entry.id   AF-A0A0R2FRM9-F1
#
_cell.length_a   1.000
_cell.length_b   1.000
_cell.length_c   1.000
_cell.angle_alpha   90.00
_cell.angle_beta   90.00
_cell.angle_gamma   90.00
#
_symmetry.space_group_name_H-M   'P 1'
#
loop_
_entity.id
_entity.type
_entity.pdbx_description
1 polymer ?
#
loop_
_entity_poly.entity_id
_entity_poly.type
_entity_poly.pdbx_seq_one_letter_code
_entity_poly.pdbx_strand_id
1 'polypeptide(L)'
;MISKIKLHPNHTALGVGLIAIGLWLVANDRFFIWPPYAVDLANDDVWGALVMTVGAALLVWVLDDGRSIRWNRYLLIASAGIMAFLTVYQFMIWAVTGMYHSWISNAIITAFVLIMAQRSDTRHDD
;
A
#
# COMPACT_ATOMS: atom_id res chain seq x y z
N MET A 1 15.07 -5.23 18.51
CA MET A 1 13.93 -5.04 17.58
C MET A 1 13.33 -3.64 17.65
N ILE A 2 12.87 -3.16 18.82
CA ILE A 2 12.24 -1.83 18.96
C ILE A 2 13.14 -0.67 18.50
N SER A 3 14.47 -0.77 18.73
CA SER A 3 15.43 0.22 18.23
C SER A 3 15.47 0.32 16.70
N LYS A 4 15.33 -0.80 15.98
CA LYS A 4 15.31 -0.82 14.50
C LYS A 4 14.04 -0.21 13.92
N ILE A 5 12.90 -0.39 14.59
CA ILE A 5 11.63 0.26 14.22
C ILE A 5 11.74 1.78 14.34
N LYS A 6 12.38 2.27 15.40
CA LYS A 6 12.63 3.71 15.61
C LYS A 6 13.57 4.32 14.56
N LEU A 7 14.44 3.51 13.94
CA LEU A 7 15.35 3.95 12.86
C LEU A 7 14.65 4.18 11.52
N HIS A 8 13.55 3.46 11.25
CA HIS A 8 12.79 3.55 10.00
C HIS A 8 11.28 3.70 10.27
N PRO A 9 10.86 4.80 10.91
CA PRO A 9 9.47 4.98 11.34
C PRO A 9 8.51 5.01 10.15
N ASN A 10 8.92 5.61 9.03
CA ASN A 10 8.08 5.75 7.84
C ASN A 10 7.83 4.39 7.15
N HIS A 11 8.85 3.54 7.01
CA HIS A 11 8.69 2.20 6.41
C HIS A 11 7.85 1.29 7.31
N THR A 12 8.00 1.43 8.63
CA THR A 12 7.17 0.71 9.59
C THR A 12 5.71 1.15 9.50
N ALA A 13 5.45 2.46 9.52
CA ALA A 13 4.10 3.01 9.41
C ALA A 13 3.43 2.59 8.10
N LEU A 14 4.16 2.64 6.98
CA LEU A 14 3.67 2.17 5.69
C LEU A 14 3.35 0.67 5.70
N GLY A 15 4.27 -0.16 6.22
CA GLY A 15 4.07 -1.61 6.29
C GLY A 15 2.85 -2.00 7.13
N VAL A 16 2.68 -1.38 8.31
CA VAL A 16 1.50 -1.57 9.15
C VAL A 16 0.22 -1.07 8.46
N GLY A 17 0.29 0.09 7.81
CA GLY A 17 -0.84 0.65 7.07
C GLY A 17 -1.31 -0.26 5.93
N LEU A 18 -0.39 -0.82 5.15
CA LEU A 18 -0.71 -1.77 4.08
C LEU A 18 -1.32 -3.06 4.63
N ILE A 19 -0.82 -3.59 5.76
CA ILE A 19 -1.44 -4.76 6.40
C ILE A 19 -2.86 -4.43 6.86
N ALA A 20 -3.09 -3.28 7.48
CA ALA A 20 -4.41 -2.87 7.94
C ALA A 20 -5.39 -2.69 6.76
N ILE A 21 -4.95 -2.07 5.66
CA ILE A 21 -5.75 -1.92 4.44
C ILE A 21 -6.08 -3.29 3.84
N GLY A 22 -5.08 -4.17 3.70
CA GLY A 22 -5.32 -5.49 3.13
C GLY A 22 -6.24 -6.36 3.99
N LEU A 23 -6.10 -6.30 5.32
CA LEU A 23 -7.02 -6.96 6.25
C LEU A 23 -8.45 -6.40 6.12
N TRP A 24 -8.59 -5.08 5.97
CA TRP A 24 -9.88 -4.46 5.74
C TRP A 24 -10.53 -4.95 4.45
N LEU A 25 -9.76 -5.11 3.37
CA LEU A 25 -10.28 -5.64 2.09
C LEU A 25 -10.79 -7.07 2.24
N VAL A 26 -10.02 -7.96 2.88
CA VAL A 26 -10.44 -9.36 3.16
C VAL A 26 -11.65 -9.42 4.08
N ALA A 27 -11.79 -8.49 5.02
CA ALA A 27 -12.94 -8.48 5.94
C ALA A 27 -14.24 -7.96 5.29
N ASN A 28 -14.19 -7.43 4.05
CA ASN A 28 -15.31 -6.75 3.42
C ASN A 28 -15.55 -7.23 1.97
N ASP A 29 -16.21 -8.37 1.81
CA ASP A 29 -16.54 -9.02 0.51
C ASP A 29 -17.38 -8.17 -0.48
N ARG A 30 -17.93 -7.05 -0.03
CA ARG A 30 -18.74 -6.13 -0.86
C ARG A 30 -18.26 -4.69 -0.79
N PHE A 31 -16.96 -4.51 -0.56
CA PHE A 31 -16.38 -3.18 -0.51
C PHE A 31 -16.46 -2.49 -1.87
N PHE A 32 -16.00 -3.12 -2.94
CA PHE A 32 -16.07 -2.58 -4.30
C PHE A 32 -17.37 -2.99 -4.98
N ILE A 33 -18.19 -2.01 -5.33
CA ILE A 33 -19.53 -2.24 -5.88
C ILE A 33 -19.62 -2.11 -7.41
N TRP A 34 -18.56 -1.63 -8.04
CA TRP A 34 -18.53 -1.32 -9.47
C TRP A 34 -17.15 -1.68 -10.04
N PRO A 35 -17.08 -2.22 -11.27
CA PRO A 35 -18.20 -2.47 -12.18
C PRO A 35 -19.03 -3.72 -11.82
N PRO A 36 -20.36 -3.71 -12.01
CA PRO A 36 -21.27 -4.74 -11.48
C PRO A 36 -20.97 -6.15 -11.98
N TYR A 37 -20.43 -6.29 -13.19
CA TYR A 37 -20.07 -7.59 -13.77
C TYR A 37 -18.73 -8.15 -13.24
N ALA A 38 -17.94 -7.37 -12.51
CA ALA A 38 -16.63 -7.77 -11.99
C ALA A 38 -16.52 -7.60 -10.47
N VAL A 39 -17.65 -7.44 -9.76
CA VAL A 39 -17.68 -7.27 -8.30
C VAL A 39 -17.01 -8.44 -7.58
N ASP A 40 -17.28 -9.67 -8.02
CA ASP A 40 -16.69 -10.87 -7.40
C ASP A 40 -15.17 -10.88 -7.55
N LEU A 41 -14.65 -10.50 -8.72
CA LEU A 41 -13.21 -10.41 -8.95
C LEU A 41 -12.57 -9.24 -8.18
N ALA A 42 -13.27 -8.11 -8.10
CA ALA A 42 -12.75 -6.91 -7.45
C ALA A 42 -12.65 -7.07 -5.93
N ASN A 43 -13.53 -7.88 -5.33
CA ASN A 43 -13.54 -8.16 -3.88
C ASN A 43 -12.91 -9.50 -3.53
N ASP A 44 -12.22 -10.16 -4.46
CA ASP A 44 -11.50 -11.39 -4.16
C ASP A 44 -10.41 -11.14 -3.10
N ASP A 45 -10.39 -11.99 -2.06
CA ASP A 45 -9.44 -11.95 -0.95
C ASP A 45 -7.98 -11.94 -1.41
N VAL A 46 -7.69 -12.44 -2.61
CA VAL A 46 -6.35 -12.41 -3.21
C VAL A 46 -5.76 -11.01 -3.23
N TRP A 47 -6.57 -9.98 -3.45
CA TRP A 47 -6.10 -8.59 -3.48
C TRP A 47 -5.71 -8.13 -2.09
N GLY A 48 -6.55 -8.38 -1.08
CA GLY A 48 -6.24 -8.06 0.30
C GLY A 48 -4.98 -8.79 0.79
N ALA A 49 -4.86 -10.08 0.46
CA ALA A 49 -3.67 -10.90 0.77
C ALA A 49 -2.38 -10.35 0.11
N LEU A 50 -2.47 -9.90 -1.15
CA LEU A 50 -1.34 -9.28 -1.85
C LEU A 50 -0.90 -7.99 -1.14
N VAL A 51 -1.84 -7.11 -0.78
CA VAL A 51 -1.52 -5.86 -0.06
C VAL A 51 -0.88 -6.16 1.31
N MET A 52 -1.42 -7.13 2.04
CA MET A 52 -0.83 -7.59 3.30
C MET A 52 0.59 -8.14 3.12
N THR A 53 0.83 -8.90 2.07
CA THR A 53 2.15 -9.51 1.79
C THR A 53 3.22 -8.45 1.52
N VAL A 54 2.88 -7.40 0.75
CA VAL A 54 3.80 -6.28 0.52
C VAL A 54 4.07 -5.52 1.83
N GLY A 55 3.05 -5.28 2.64
CA GLY A 55 3.21 -4.66 3.96
C GLY A 55 4.09 -5.48 4.91
N ALA A 56 3.89 -6.80 4.96
CA ALA A 56 4.71 -7.71 5.75
C ALA A 56 6.17 -7.72 5.26
N ALA A 57 6.39 -7.76 3.94
CA ALA A 57 7.73 -7.72 3.35
C ALA A 57 8.48 -6.42 3.69
N LEU A 58 7.79 -5.27 3.73
CA LEU A 58 8.36 -4.01 4.22
C LEU A 58 8.79 -4.10 5.69
N LEU A 59 7.97 -4.70 6.56
CA LEU A 59 8.31 -4.87 7.98
C LEU A 59 9.49 -5.84 8.16
N VAL A 60 9.56 -6.92 7.38
CA VAL A 60 10.71 -7.83 7.37
C VAL A 60 11.98 -7.08 6.94
N TRP A 61 11.90 -6.25 5.91
CA TRP A 61 13.03 -5.43 5.47
C TRP A 61 13.50 -4.43 6.55
N VAL A 62 12.59 -3.84 7.33
CA VAL A 62 12.96 -2.98 8.47
C VAL A 62 13.76 -3.75 9.53
N LEU A 63 13.43 -5.03 9.75
CA LEU A 63 14.05 -5.88 10.76
C LEU A 63 15.36 -6.53 10.30
N ASP A 64 15.55 -6.68 8.99
CA ASP A 64 16.75 -7.25 8.38
C ASP A 64 17.99 -6.39 8.68
N ASP A 65 19.11 -7.07 8.97
CA ASP A 65 20.43 -6.47 9.21
C ASP A 65 21.24 -6.33 7.91
N GLY A 66 20.95 -7.15 6.90
CA GLY A 66 21.59 -7.14 5.58
C GLY A 66 20.84 -6.32 4.53
N ARG A 67 20.21 -5.21 4.95
CA ARG A 67 19.21 -4.46 4.18
C ARG A 67 19.65 -4.19 2.74
N SER A 68 19.02 -4.89 1.81
CA SER A 68 19.22 -4.66 0.38
C SER A 68 18.48 -3.39 -0.06
N ILE A 69 19.23 -2.43 -0.62
CA ILE A 69 18.70 -1.22 -1.25
C ILE A 69 17.76 -1.57 -2.40
N ARG A 70 18.15 -2.55 -3.24
CA ARG A 70 17.34 -2.98 -4.38
C ARG A 70 15.99 -3.51 -3.93
N TRP A 71 15.98 -4.28 -2.84
CA TRP A 71 14.75 -4.83 -2.28
C TRP A 71 13.83 -3.73 -1.74
N ASN A 72 14.38 -2.73 -1.05
CA ASN A 72 13.60 -1.57 -0.61
C ASN A 72 12.92 -0.86 -1.78
N ARG A 73 13.66 -0.63 -2.87
CA ARG A 73 13.14 0.05 -4.05
C ARG A 73 11.97 -0.71 -4.67
N TYR A 74 12.09 -2.02 -4.84
CA TYR A 74 10.99 -2.84 -5.36
C TYR A 74 9.76 -2.81 -4.45
N LEU A 75 9.95 -2.89 -3.13
CA LEU A 75 8.85 -2.83 -2.16
C LEU A 75 8.14 -1.46 -2.18
N LEU A 76 8.88 -0.36 -2.29
CA LEU A 76 8.30 0.98 -2.38
C LEU A 76 7.56 1.19 -3.71
N ILE A 77 8.10 0.71 -4.83
CA ILE A 77 7.41 0.75 -6.13
C ILE A 77 6.11 -0.07 -6.07
N ALA A 78 6.15 -1.30 -5.53
CA ALA A 78 4.98 -2.14 -5.38
C ALA A 78 3.92 -1.46 -4.49
N SER A 79 4.34 -0.90 -3.36
CA SER A 79 3.46 -0.15 -2.45
C SER A 79 2.82 1.05 -3.13
N ALA A 80 3.60 1.84 -3.87
CA ALA A 80 3.10 3.00 -4.61
C ALA A 80 2.11 2.58 -5.70
N GLY A 81 2.41 1.52 -6.45
CA GLY A 81 1.53 0.99 -7.50
C GLY A 81 0.20 0.50 -6.95
N ILE A 82 0.22 -0.26 -5.84
CA ILE A 82 -0.99 -0.74 -5.15
C ILE A 82 -1.84 0.44 -4.69
N MET A 83 -1.24 1.40 -4.00
CA MET A 83 -1.97 2.53 -3.45
C MET A 83 -2.51 3.44 -4.55
N ALA A 84 -1.74 3.66 -5.62
CA ALA A 84 -2.20 4.41 -6.80
C ALA A 84 -3.38 3.70 -7.48
N PHE A 85 -3.30 2.38 -7.66
CA PHE A 85 -4.40 1.59 -8.20
C PHE A 85 -5.66 1.70 -7.34
N LEU A 86 -5.55 1.49 -6.03
CA LEU A 86 -6.67 1.63 -5.08
C LEU A 86 -7.28 3.04 -5.12
N THR A 87 -6.43 4.07 -5.20
CA THR A 87 -6.85 5.47 -5.31
C THR A 87 -7.68 5.68 -6.56
N VAL A 88 -7.14 5.30 -7.72
CA VAL A 88 -7.80 5.50 -9.02
C VAL A 88 -9.09 4.68 -9.10
N TYR A 89 -9.07 3.43 -8.65
CA TYR A 89 -10.23 2.56 -8.70
C TYR A 89 -11.36 3.09 -7.81
N GLN A 90 -11.07 3.48 -6.56
CA GLN A 90 -12.06 4.09 -5.68
C GLN A 90 -12.56 5.44 -6.17
N PHE A 91 -11.68 6.23 -6.81
CA PHE A 91 -12.08 7.46 -7.47
C PHE A 91 -13.06 7.19 -8.62
N MET A 92 -12.82 6.17 -9.45
CA MET A 92 -13.72 5.77 -10.53
C MET A 92 -15.08 5.35 -9.99
N ILE A 93 -15.13 4.56 -8.92
CA ILE A 93 -16.40 4.17 -8.27
C ILE A 93 -17.16 5.42 -7.83
N TRP A 94 -16.49 6.36 -7.18
CA TRP A 94 -17.10 7.62 -6.78
C TRP A 94 -17.58 8.45 -7.98
N ALA A 95 -16.78 8.55 -9.04
CA ALA A 95 -17.12 9.33 -10.24
C ALA A 95 -18.34 8.75 -10.97
N VAL A 96 -18.49 7.42 -10.99
CA VAL A 96 -19.57 6.74 -11.71
C VAL A 96 -20.84 6.60 -10.86
N THR A 97 -20.70 6.27 -9.58
CA THR A 97 -21.84 5.94 -8.71
C THR A 97 -22.27 7.11 -7.81
N GLY A 98 -21.42 8.14 -7.68
CA GLY A 98 -21.60 9.22 -6.71
C GLY A 98 -21.35 8.80 -5.26
N MET A 99 -21.16 7.50 -4.98
CA MET A 99 -20.97 7.01 -3.62
C MET A 99 -19.52 7.17 -3.17
N TYR A 100 -19.36 7.76 -1.99
CA TYR A 100 -18.04 8.04 -1.47
C TYR A 100 -17.29 6.75 -1.13
N HIS A 101 -16.08 6.64 -1.69
CA HIS A 101 -15.04 5.72 -1.26
C HIS A 101 -13.81 6.51 -0.79
N SER A 102 -12.95 5.87 0.00
CA SER A 102 -11.77 6.46 0.64
C SER A 102 -10.62 6.86 -0.31
N TRP A 103 -10.92 7.27 -1.54
CA TRP A 103 -9.92 7.58 -2.57
C TRP A 103 -9.01 8.76 -2.18
N ILE A 104 -9.51 9.75 -1.43
CA ILE A 104 -8.69 10.88 -0.95
C ILE A 104 -7.61 10.38 0.03
N SER A 105 -8.00 9.53 0.98
CA SER A 105 -7.06 8.96 1.95
C SER A 105 -5.99 8.14 1.24
N ASN A 106 -6.42 7.29 0.28
CA ASN A 106 -5.49 6.50 -0.52
C ASN A 106 -4.57 7.37 -1.38
N ALA A 107 -5.05 8.50 -1.92
CA ALA A 107 -4.23 9.44 -2.68
C ALA A 107 -3.13 10.05 -1.81
N ILE A 108 -3.46 10.46 -0.58
CA ILE A 108 -2.49 11.00 0.39
C ILE A 108 -1.43 9.95 0.72
N ILE A 109 -1.85 8.71 1.00
CA ILE A 109 -0.92 7.61 1.29
C ILE A 109 -0.04 7.34 0.06
N THR A 110 -0.60 7.32 -1.15
CA THR A 110 0.15 7.17 -2.40
C THR A 110 1.22 8.25 -2.54
N ALA A 111 0.86 9.52 -2.36
CA ALA A 111 1.81 10.63 -2.39
C ALA A 111 2.90 10.49 -1.34
N PHE A 112 2.55 10.04 -0.13
CA PHE A 112 3.52 9.74 0.93
C PHE A 112 4.51 8.64 0.51
N VAL A 113 4.05 7.54 -0.10
CA VAL A 113 4.95 6.47 -0.60
C VAL A 113 5.86 7.00 -1.70
N LEU A 114 5.35 7.80 -2.63
CA LEU A 114 6.15 8.38 -3.71
C LEU A 114 7.25 9.31 -3.16
N ILE A 115 6.94 10.15 -2.18
CA ILE A 115 7.92 11.01 -1.51
C ILE A 115 8.99 10.15 -0.80
N MET A 116 8.59 9.05 -0.15
CA MET A 116 9.54 8.12 0.45
C MET A 116 10.44 7.45 -0.59
N ALA A 117 9.87 7.01 -1.70
CA ALA A 117 10.61 6.38 -2.79
C ALA A 117 11.64 7.36 -3.39
N GLN A 118 11.24 8.62 -3.62
CA GLN A 118 12.14 9.65 -4.12
C GLN A 118 13.31 9.92 -3.15
N ARG A 119 13.02 10.08 -1.85
CA ARG A 119 14.06 10.30 -0.83
C ARG A 119 15.00 9.09 -0.66
N SER A 120 14.50 7.88 -0.90
CA SER A 120 15.32 6.68 -0.90
C SER A 120 16.27 6.63 -2.10
N ASP A 121 15.90 7.20 -3.24
CA ASP A 121 16.77 7.30 -4.43
C ASP A 121 17.84 8.39 -4.26
N THR A 122 17.51 9.54 -3.65
CA THR A 122 18.47 10.67 -3.50
C THR A 122 19.55 10.47 -2.44
N ARG A 123 19.42 9.50 -1.54
CA ARG A 123 20.45 9.21 -0.52
C ARG A 123 21.69 8.50 -1.12
N HIS A 124 21.73 8.33 -2.44
CA HIS A 124 22.81 7.68 -3.16
C HIS A 124 23.92 8.60 -3.68
N ASP A 125 23.78 9.92 -3.51
CA ASP A 125 24.72 10.89 -4.09
C ASP A 125 25.63 11.62 -3.07
N ASP A 126 25.63 11.21 -1.79
CA ASP A 126 26.55 11.74 -0.75
C ASP A 126 27.37 10.63 -0.06
#